data_AF-A0A7K7YZS8-F1
#
_entry.id   AF-A0A7K7YZS8-F1
#
_cell.length_a   1.000
_cell.length_b   1.000
_cell.length_c   1.000
_cell.angle_alpha   90.00
_cell.angle_beta   90.00
_cell.angle_gamma   90.00
#
_symmetry.space_group_name_H-M   'P 1'
#
loop_
_entity.id
_entity.type
_entity.pdbx_description
1 polymer ?
#
loop_
_entity_poly.entity_id
_entity_poly.type
_entity_poly.pdbx_seq_one_letter_code
_entity_poly.pdbx_strand_id
1 'polypeptide(L)'
;SAPALDHTPVSLNVVETNPFKHLTHLSLKFLPGTDAEIKKFLANCLKRLKEDKIMLEEKLKKTEEDLNRQLSYTQQSLSEKSRELDKLKNEWTSYTTALSSKHSQELTSEKERALQAQTQYQQQYEQQKKELENLHQKSIQQLQNRLSELELINKDLTERRYKGDSTVRELKTKLFGLEDECQRAKQDVLSLRRENTTLDAECHEKEKLINQLQTRVAVLEQEIKDKDQLVTRTKEVLEATQEQKVILEESTEEKQRHVEKLETTIKSLSAELLKANEIIKKLQGDLKTLMSKLKLRNTVTIQQEKLLAEKEEKLQKEQRETQEMGQSLRIKEQEVCKLQEQLESTIQKLEESKQLLKTNENVITWLNRQLSEAQMAKKLDSPASAHAGGRAAVSPLGMVRQ
;
A
#
# COMPACT_ATOMS: atom_id res chain seq x y z
N SER A 1 -130.26 185.92 106.58
CA SER A 1 -131.54 186.53 106.20
C SER A 1 -131.97 186.00 104.84
N ALA A 2 -133.29 185.93 104.63
CA ALA A 2 -133.99 185.38 103.45
C ALA A 2 -133.90 183.84 103.25
N PRO A 3 -135.00 183.17 102.87
CA PRO A 3 -136.39 183.43 103.28
C PRO A 3 -137.05 182.18 103.90
N ALA A 4 -138.29 182.32 104.39
CA ALA A 4 -139.09 181.17 104.79
C ALA A 4 -139.39 180.27 103.58
N LEU A 5 -139.10 178.97 103.70
CA LEU A 5 -139.49 177.98 102.70
C LEU A 5 -140.90 177.47 103.03
N ASP A 6 -141.84 177.69 102.11
CA ASP A 6 -143.18 177.10 102.20
C ASP A 6 -143.08 175.57 102.26
N HIS A 7 -143.41 175.01 103.41
CA HIS A 7 -143.46 173.56 103.63
C HIS A 7 -144.75 172.97 103.06
N THR A 8 -144.95 173.07 101.74
CA THR A 8 -146.05 172.36 101.06
C THR A 8 -145.74 170.85 101.01
N PRO A 9 -146.55 169.98 101.66
CA PRO A 9 -146.33 168.54 101.61
C PRO A 9 -146.59 168.00 100.21
N VAL A 10 -145.61 167.28 99.64
CA VAL A 10 -145.73 166.69 98.30
C VAL A 10 -146.44 165.35 98.41
N SER A 11 -147.55 165.16 97.70
CA SER A 11 -148.31 163.90 97.73
C SER A 11 -147.92 162.96 96.59
N LEU A 12 -147.43 161.75 96.92
CA LEU A 12 -147.36 160.65 95.96
C LEU A 12 -148.71 159.93 95.96
N ASN A 13 -149.38 159.93 94.81
CA ASN A 13 -150.66 159.26 94.62
C ASN A 13 -150.46 158.05 93.70
N VAL A 14 -150.77 156.86 94.19
CA VAL A 14 -150.89 155.66 93.36
C VAL A 14 -152.35 155.60 92.88
N VAL A 15 -152.55 155.95 91.61
CA VAL A 15 -153.86 156.10 90.98
C VAL A 15 -154.04 155.05 89.91
N GLU A 16 -155.06 154.19 90.06
CA GLU A 16 -155.45 153.27 89.00
C GLU A 16 -156.41 153.99 88.04
N THR A 17 -156.15 153.85 86.74
CA THR A 17 -156.88 154.55 85.70
C THR A 17 -157.73 153.56 84.91
N ASN A 18 -159.04 153.62 85.12
CA ASN A 18 -160.02 152.82 84.41
C ASN A 18 -160.85 153.74 83.49
N PRO A 19 -161.24 153.33 82.26
CA PRO A 19 -161.91 154.20 81.27
C PRO A 19 -163.19 154.92 81.71
N PHE A 20 -163.78 154.58 82.86
CA PHE A 20 -164.92 155.31 83.42
C PHE A 20 -164.56 156.21 84.61
N LYS A 21 -163.45 155.96 85.35
CA LYS A 21 -163.08 156.65 86.61
C LYS A 21 -161.58 156.48 86.93
N HIS A 22 -160.94 157.52 87.48
CA HIS A 22 -159.65 157.37 88.17
C HIS A 22 -159.90 157.11 89.66
N LEU A 23 -159.31 156.04 90.22
CA LEU A 23 -159.41 155.72 91.64
C LEU A 23 -158.03 155.88 92.30
N THR A 24 -157.93 156.75 93.30
CA THR A 24 -156.69 156.90 94.08
C THR A 24 -156.69 155.86 95.20
N HIS A 25 -155.85 154.83 95.08
CA HIS A 25 -155.77 153.74 96.05
C HIS A 25 -154.95 154.13 97.28
N LEU A 26 -153.93 154.96 97.09
CA LEU A 26 -153.02 155.39 98.14
C LEU A 26 -152.51 156.80 97.83
N SER A 27 -152.68 157.72 98.79
CA SER A 27 -152.22 159.11 98.72
C SER A 27 -151.32 159.40 99.92
N LEU A 28 -150.01 159.25 99.75
CA LEU A 28 -149.02 159.48 100.80
C LEU A 28 -148.49 160.91 100.71
N LYS A 29 -148.70 161.71 101.76
CA LYS A 29 -148.12 163.06 101.90
C LYS A 29 -146.71 162.95 102.47
N PHE A 30 -145.72 163.32 101.68
CA PHE A 30 -144.32 163.38 102.10
C PHE A 30 -144.03 164.73 102.74
N LEU A 31 -143.40 164.66 103.90
CA LEU A 31 -142.76 165.79 104.56
C LEU A 31 -141.24 165.67 104.36
N PRO A 32 -140.50 166.79 104.25
CA PRO A 32 -139.05 166.73 104.29
C PRO A 32 -138.62 166.15 105.66
N GLY A 33 -137.84 165.06 105.62
CA GLY A 33 -137.34 164.42 106.84
C GLY A 33 -136.51 165.37 107.68
N THR A 34 -136.65 165.31 109.00
CA THR A 34 -135.90 166.20 109.89
C THR A 34 -134.40 165.85 109.89
N ASP A 35 -133.55 166.83 110.19
CA ASP A 35 -132.08 166.64 110.25
C ASP A 35 -131.67 165.47 111.18
N ALA A 36 -132.41 165.23 112.26
CA ALA A 36 -132.22 164.09 113.15
C ALA A 36 -132.55 162.74 112.49
N GLU A 37 -133.62 162.65 111.72
CA GLU A 37 -134.03 161.44 110.98
C GLU A 37 -133.08 161.15 109.82
N ILE A 38 -132.66 162.18 109.08
CA ILE A 38 -131.66 162.07 108.02
C ILE A 38 -130.32 161.60 108.61
N LYS A 39 -129.85 162.19 109.70
CA LYS A 39 -128.62 161.73 110.40
C LYS A 39 -128.73 160.29 110.91
N LYS A 40 -129.89 159.88 111.45
CA LYS A 40 -130.13 158.50 111.89
C LYS A 40 -130.15 157.51 110.72
N PHE A 41 -130.76 157.87 109.59
CA PHE A 41 -130.75 157.07 108.37
C PHE A 41 -129.33 156.95 107.79
N LEU A 42 -128.62 158.06 107.65
CA LEU A 42 -127.23 158.09 107.19
C LEU A 42 -126.31 157.29 108.13
N ALA A 43 -126.46 157.41 109.45
CA ALA A 43 -125.70 156.61 110.41
C ALA A 43 -125.98 155.11 110.27
N ASN A 44 -127.23 154.71 110.01
CA ASN A 44 -127.59 153.31 109.72
C ASN A 44 -127.01 152.83 108.38
N CYS A 45 -127.04 153.65 107.33
CA CYS A 45 -126.39 153.35 106.05
C CYS A 45 -124.87 153.20 106.21
N LEU A 46 -124.22 154.12 106.94
CA LEU A 46 -122.79 154.11 107.20
C LEU A 46 -122.39 152.93 108.11
N LYS A 47 -123.25 152.53 109.05
CA LYS A 47 -123.11 151.29 109.83
C LYS A 47 -123.18 150.05 108.93
N ARG A 48 -124.22 149.91 108.09
CA ARG A 48 -124.33 148.80 107.13
C ARG A 48 -123.14 148.74 106.19
N LEU A 49 -122.73 149.87 105.61
CA LEU A 49 -121.54 149.93 104.75
C LEU A 49 -120.25 149.53 105.47
N LYS A 50 -120.12 149.79 106.77
CA LYS A 50 -119.00 149.28 107.59
C LYS A 50 -119.10 147.78 107.83
N GLU A 51 -120.28 147.27 108.14
CA GLU A 51 -120.55 145.83 108.33
C GLU A 51 -120.30 145.05 107.02
N ASP A 52 -120.83 145.53 105.90
CA ASP A 52 -120.62 144.99 104.56
C ASP A 52 -119.14 145.06 104.15
N LYS A 53 -118.45 146.18 104.46
CA LYS A 53 -117.00 146.30 104.23
C LYS A 53 -116.22 145.25 105.00
N ILE A 54 -116.46 145.10 106.31
CA ILE A 54 -115.77 144.10 107.14
C ILE A 54 -116.06 142.69 106.62
N MET A 55 -117.32 142.38 106.31
CA MET A 55 -117.71 141.10 105.72
C MET A 55 -117.06 140.82 104.35
N LEU A 56 -116.83 141.86 103.53
CA LEU A 56 -116.13 141.73 102.25
C LEU A 56 -114.60 141.59 102.44
N GLU A 57 -114.00 142.33 103.38
CA GLU A 57 -112.58 142.19 103.73
C GLU A 57 -112.28 140.79 104.31
N GLU A 58 -113.14 140.27 105.17
CA GLU A 58 -113.04 138.90 105.70
C GLU A 58 -113.21 137.83 104.61
N LYS A 59 -114.19 138.01 103.71
CA LYS A 59 -114.39 137.12 102.55
C LYS A 59 -113.19 137.15 101.60
N LEU A 60 -112.70 138.34 101.26
CA LEU A 60 -111.55 138.53 100.38
C LEU A 60 -110.32 137.84 100.98
N LYS A 61 -109.99 138.16 102.23
CA LYS A 61 -108.88 137.54 102.97
C LYS A 61 -109.00 136.03 103.00
N LYS A 62 -110.20 135.49 103.28
CA LYS A 62 -110.43 134.03 103.26
C LYS A 62 -110.21 133.44 101.86
N THR A 63 -110.71 134.08 100.80
CA THR A 63 -110.48 133.61 99.43
C THR A 63 -109.02 133.71 99.00
N GLU A 64 -108.29 134.74 99.44
CA GLU A 64 -106.85 134.88 99.20
C GLU A 64 -106.05 133.81 99.96
N GLU A 65 -106.39 133.52 101.21
CA GLU A 65 -105.79 132.42 101.99
C GLU A 65 -106.06 131.05 101.34
N ASP A 66 -107.30 130.78 100.91
CA ASP A 66 -107.67 129.52 100.28
C ASP A 66 -107.04 129.37 98.88
N LEU A 67 -106.97 130.44 98.07
CA LEU A 67 -106.27 130.44 96.78
C LEU A 67 -104.76 130.29 96.95
N ASN A 68 -104.12 130.96 97.92
CA ASN A 68 -102.70 130.78 98.20
C ASN A 68 -102.39 129.35 98.67
N ARG A 69 -103.26 128.73 99.47
CA ARG A 69 -103.14 127.31 99.84
C ARG A 69 -103.23 126.39 98.63
N GLN A 70 -104.19 126.62 97.73
CA GLN A 70 -104.32 125.84 96.49
C GLN A 70 -103.14 126.05 95.54
N LEU A 71 -102.67 127.29 95.37
CA LEU A 71 -101.49 127.61 94.56
C LEU A 71 -100.25 126.90 95.12
N SER A 72 -100.00 127.02 96.43
CA SER A 72 -98.87 126.35 97.10
C SER A 72 -98.93 124.83 96.94
N TYR A 73 -100.10 124.22 97.17
CA TYR A 73 -100.30 122.77 97.02
C TYR A 73 -100.10 122.29 95.58
N THR A 74 -100.69 122.98 94.59
CA THR A 74 -100.53 122.63 93.17
C THR A 74 -99.10 122.84 92.69
N GLN A 75 -98.41 123.88 93.13
CA GLN A 75 -97.01 124.14 92.80
C GLN A 75 -96.07 123.12 93.45
N GLN A 76 -96.32 122.72 94.70
CA GLN A 76 -95.61 121.61 95.33
C GLN A 76 -95.83 120.31 94.54
N SER A 77 -97.08 119.94 94.28
CA SER A 77 -97.42 118.72 93.54
C SER A 77 -96.81 118.70 92.13
N LEU A 78 -96.82 119.83 91.41
CA LEU A 78 -96.16 119.98 90.11
C LEU A 78 -94.64 119.80 90.21
N SER A 79 -94.01 120.33 91.27
CA SER A 79 -92.56 120.15 91.50
C SER A 79 -92.20 118.69 91.80
N GLU A 80 -93.03 118.01 92.59
CA GLU A 80 -92.88 116.58 92.90
C GLU A 80 -93.04 115.73 91.65
N LYS A 81 -94.09 115.96 90.84
CA LYS A 81 -94.32 115.25 89.59
C LYS A 81 -93.26 115.53 88.53
N SER A 82 -92.75 116.76 88.44
CA SER A 82 -91.63 117.10 87.56
C SER A 82 -90.37 116.34 87.95
N ARG A 83 -90.06 116.28 89.26
CA ARG A 83 -88.91 115.53 89.79
C ARG A 83 -89.05 114.02 89.60
N GLU A 84 -90.25 113.46 89.74
CA GLU A 84 -90.54 112.05 89.41
C GLU A 84 -90.34 111.76 87.92
N LEU A 85 -90.83 112.64 87.05
CA LEU A 85 -90.72 112.51 85.60
C LEU A 85 -89.25 112.58 85.15
N ASP A 86 -88.45 113.49 85.72
CA ASP A 86 -87.02 113.59 85.41
C ASP A 86 -86.21 112.42 85.98
N LYS A 87 -86.57 111.87 87.15
CA LYS A 87 -86.03 110.59 87.64
C LYS A 87 -86.32 109.45 86.66
N LEU A 88 -87.59 109.28 86.26
CA LEU A 88 -88.00 108.25 85.31
C LEU A 88 -87.29 108.39 83.97
N LYS A 89 -87.12 109.61 83.44
CA LYS A 89 -86.30 109.85 82.24
C LYS A 89 -84.87 109.38 82.44
N ASN A 90 -84.22 109.78 83.55
CA ASN A 90 -82.82 109.44 83.82
C ASN A 90 -82.64 107.92 83.99
N GLU A 91 -83.55 107.26 84.72
CA GLU A 91 -83.59 105.80 84.87
C GLU A 91 -83.78 105.11 83.51
N TRP A 92 -84.71 105.60 82.67
CA TRP A 92 -84.97 105.01 81.35
C TRP A 92 -83.81 105.22 80.37
N THR A 93 -83.16 106.39 80.38
CA THR A 93 -81.95 106.63 79.59
C THR A 93 -80.78 105.78 80.08
N SER A 94 -80.59 105.62 81.39
CA SER A 94 -79.54 104.78 81.98
C SER A 94 -79.77 103.30 81.64
N TYR A 95 -81.01 102.82 81.77
CA TYR A 95 -81.38 101.46 81.37
C TYR A 95 -81.13 101.21 79.87
N THR A 96 -81.50 102.17 79.02
CA THR A 96 -81.35 102.06 77.57
C THR A 96 -79.88 102.09 77.13
N THR A 97 -79.06 102.97 77.70
CA THR A 97 -77.63 103.01 77.40
C THR A 97 -76.91 101.77 77.93
N ALA A 98 -77.27 101.28 79.13
CA ALA A 98 -76.75 100.02 79.67
C ALA A 98 -77.12 98.82 78.79
N LEU A 99 -78.38 98.72 78.36
CA LEU A 99 -78.86 97.65 77.49
C LEU A 99 -78.21 97.71 76.09
N SER A 100 -78.10 98.91 75.51
CA SER A 100 -77.43 99.12 74.22
C SER A 100 -75.93 98.80 74.29
N SER A 101 -75.26 99.17 75.38
CA SER A 101 -73.86 98.85 75.63
C SER A 101 -73.66 97.35 75.76
N LYS A 102 -74.50 96.68 76.56
CA LYS A 102 -74.48 95.22 76.74
C LYS A 102 -74.69 94.48 75.41
N HIS A 103 -75.72 94.82 74.63
CA HIS A 103 -75.95 94.21 73.32
C HIS A 103 -74.79 94.47 72.35
N SER A 104 -74.18 95.66 72.37
CA SER A 104 -73.00 95.95 71.56
C SER A 104 -71.81 95.07 71.96
N GLN A 105 -71.57 94.91 73.26
CA GLN A 105 -70.49 94.07 73.80
C GLN A 105 -70.70 92.59 73.46
N GLU A 106 -71.92 92.07 73.67
CA GLU A 106 -72.29 90.70 73.32
C GLU A 106 -72.09 90.45 71.81
N LEU A 107 -72.58 91.37 70.96
CA LEU A 107 -72.39 91.31 69.50
C LEU A 107 -70.91 91.33 69.09
N THR A 108 -70.07 92.15 69.73
CA THR A 108 -68.62 92.11 69.47
C THR A 108 -67.99 90.79 69.92
N SER A 109 -68.41 90.23 71.06
CA SER A 109 -67.87 88.97 71.57
C SER A 109 -68.25 87.75 70.72
N GLU A 110 -69.46 87.75 70.13
CA GLU A 110 -69.91 86.71 69.20
C GLU A 110 -69.19 86.84 67.86
N LYS A 111 -69.00 88.06 67.34
CA LYS A 111 -68.21 88.30 66.13
C LYS A 111 -66.76 87.85 66.30
N GLU A 112 -66.15 88.14 67.44
CA GLU A 112 -64.78 87.72 67.73
C GLU A 112 -64.69 86.18 67.86
N ARG A 113 -65.59 85.53 68.59
CA ARG A 113 -65.64 84.06 68.69
C ARG A 113 -65.87 83.39 67.34
N ALA A 114 -66.76 83.93 66.51
CA ALA A 114 -67.00 83.41 65.16
C ALA A 114 -65.75 83.55 64.27
N LEU A 115 -65.04 84.68 64.33
CA LEU A 115 -63.80 84.91 63.57
C LEU A 115 -62.66 84.00 64.05
N GLN A 116 -62.52 83.80 65.36
CA GLN A 116 -61.55 82.87 65.94
C GLN A 116 -61.83 81.43 65.50
N ALA A 117 -63.09 80.98 65.57
CA ALA A 117 -63.49 79.65 65.10
C ALA A 117 -63.26 79.47 63.59
N GLN A 118 -63.61 80.47 62.77
CA GLN A 118 -63.35 80.46 61.32
C GLN A 118 -61.85 80.32 61.03
N THR A 119 -61.01 81.08 61.74
CA THR A 119 -59.55 81.05 61.58
C THR A 119 -58.97 79.69 61.98
N GLN A 120 -59.44 79.11 63.08
CA GLN A 120 -59.04 77.76 63.52
C GLN A 120 -59.42 76.69 62.49
N TYR A 121 -60.64 76.71 61.95
CA TYR A 121 -61.06 75.76 60.92
C TYR A 121 -60.25 75.92 59.62
N GLN A 122 -59.93 77.15 59.20
CA GLN A 122 -59.05 77.38 58.05
C GLN A 122 -57.64 76.83 58.28
N GLN A 123 -57.04 77.07 59.45
CA GLN A 123 -55.72 76.54 59.80
C GLN A 123 -55.69 75.01 59.83
N GLN A 124 -56.70 74.38 60.45
CA GLN A 124 -56.83 72.92 60.47
C GLN A 124 -57.01 72.33 59.06
N TYR A 125 -57.83 72.96 58.22
CA TYR A 125 -58.05 72.53 56.83
C TYR A 125 -56.77 72.64 55.99
N GLU A 126 -56.07 73.78 56.03
CA GLU A 126 -54.84 73.98 55.27
C GLU A 126 -53.72 73.04 55.75
N GLN A 127 -53.66 72.74 57.05
CA GLN A 127 -52.72 71.77 57.61
C GLN A 127 -53.05 70.34 57.15
N GLN A 128 -54.31 69.88 57.27
CA GLN A 128 -54.72 68.55 56.79
C GLN A 128 -54.48 68.37 55.29
N LYS A 129 -54.79 69.39 54.49
CA LYS A 129 -54.51 69.43 53.05
C LYS A 129 -53.01 69.27 52.79
N LYS A 130 -52.16 70.06 53.46
CA LYS A 130 -50.70 69.98 53.32
C LYS A 130 -50.14 68.64 53.79
N GLU A 131 -50.69 68.03 54.84
CA GLU A 131 -50.30 66.70 55.30
C GLU A 131 -50.66 65.62 54.26
N LEU A 132 -51.87 65.69 53.68
CA LEU A 132 -52.31 64.79 52.60
C LEU A 132 -51.45 64.94 51.34
N GLU A 133 -51.18 66.16 50.91
CA GLU A 133 -50.31 66.47 49.76
C GLU A 133 -48.89 65.91 49.98
N ASN A 134 -48.32 66.07 51.19
CA ASN A 134 -47.02 65.50 51.54
C ASN A 134 -47.01 63.97 51.55
N LEU A 135 -48.09 63.31 52.01
CA LEU A 135 -48.23 61.86 51.97
C LEU A 135 -48.33 61.34 50.53
N HIS A 136 -49.15 61.97 49.70
CA HIS A 136 -49.25 61.63 48.29
C HIS A 136 -47.93 61.85 47.55
N GLN A 137 -47.24 62.97 47.77
CA GLN A 137 -45.95 63.25 47.14
C GLN A 137 -44.90 62.19 47.52
N LYS A 138 -44.83 61.77 48.79
CA LYS A 138 -43.96 60.67 49.23
C LYS A 138 -44.32 59.34 48.57
N SER A 139 -45.61 59.00 48.47
CA SER A 139 -46.08 57.78 47.82
C SER A 139 -45.75 57.77 46.31
N ILE A 140 -45.99 58.88 45.62
CA ILE A 140 -45.63 59.07 44.20
C ILE A 140 -44.13 58.85 44.02
N GLN A 141 -43.29 59.46 44.86
CA GLN A 141 -41.84 59.35 44.73
C GLN A 141 -41.32 57.93 45.06
N GLN A 142 -41.92 57.23 46.03
CA GLN A 142 -41.63 55.82 46.28
C GLN A 142 -41.99 54.93 45.08
N LEU A 143 -43.16 55.15 44.47
CA LEU A 143 -43.60 54.41 43.27
C LEU A 143 -42.72 54.71 42.05
N GLN A 144 -42.31 55.97 41.85
CA GLN A 144 -41.39 56.38 40.77
C GLN A 144 -40.01 55.75 40.95
N ASN A 145 -39.45 55.78 42.16
CA ASN A 145 -38.19 55.10 42.46
C ASN A 145 -38.31 53.60 42.18
N ARG A 146 -39.37 52.95 42.67
CA ARG A 146 -39.58 51.51 42.44
C ARG A 146 -39.77 51.16 40.96
N LEU A 147 -40.44 52.02 40.19
CA LEU A 147 -40.60 51.85 38.74
C LEU A 147 -39.25 51.93 38.03
N SER A 148 -38.41 52.93 38.35
CA SER A 148 -37.07 53.06 37.77
C SER A 148 -36.12 51.89 38.13
N GLU A 149 -36.18 51.38 39.37
CA GLU A 149 -35.49 50.14 39.77
C GLU A 149 -35.91 48.95 38.90
N LEU A 150 -37.22 48.74 38.72
CA LEU A 150 -37.76 47.64 37.93
C LEU A 150 -37.41 47.78 36.44
N GLU A 151 -37.40 49.00 35.89
CA GLU A 151 -36.95 49.26 34.52
C GLU A 151 -35.45 48.94 34.33
N LEU A 152 -34.59 49.31 35.28
CA LEU A 152 -33.17 48.98 35.25
C LEU A 152 -32.94 47.47 35.33
N ILE A 153 -33.61 46.77 36.25
CA ILE A 153 -33.56 45.32 36.39
C ILE A 153 -34.06 44.63 35.11
N ASN A 154 -35.13 45.12 34.50
CA ASN A 154 -35.68 44.53 33.27
C ASN A 154 -34.72 44.68 32.08
N LYS A 155 -34.05 45.84 31.94
CA LYS A 155 -33.01 46.08 30.93
C LYS A 155 -31.83 45.12 31.11
N ASP A 156 -31.28 45.02 32.32
CA ASP A 156 -30.17 44.13 32.65
C ASP A 156 -30.53 42.63 32.44
N LEU A 157 -31.69 42.18 32.88
CA LEU A 157 -32.17 40.82 32.61
C LEU A 157 -32.35 40.55 31.11
N THR A 158 -32.83 41.54 30.35
CA THR A 158 -32.98 41.44 28.89
C THR A 158 -31.63 41.36 28.19
N GLU A 159 -30.64 42.15 28.59
CA GLU A 159 -29.27 42.04 28.09
C GLU A 159 -28.63 40.69 28.40
N ARG A 160 -28.78 40.19 29.63
CA ARG A 160 -28.30 38.86 30.02
C ARG A 160 -28.95 37.77 29.20
N ARG A 161 -30.26 37.86 28.94
CA ARG A 161 -30.97 36.93 28.06
C ARG A 161 -30.36 36.93 26.65
N TYR A 162 -30.15 38.10 26.03
CA TYR A 162 -29.56 38.17 24.70
C TYR A 162 -28.12 37.62 24.64
N LYS A 163 -27.30 37.85 25.67
CA LYS A 163 -25.95 37.26 25.81
C LYS A 163 -26.00 35.74 26.02
N GLY A 164 -27.01 35.24 26.75
CA GLY A 164 -27.30 33.81 26.85
C GLY A 164 -27.73 33.21 25.50
N ASP A 165 -28.63 33.86 24.78
CA ASP A 165 -29.13 33.39 23.48
C ASP A 165 -28.03 33.38 22.40
N SER A 166 -27.07 34.32 22.44
CA SER A 166 -25.92 34.31 21.54
C SER A 166 -24.96 33.16 21.85
N THR A 167 -24.55 33.00 23.11
CA THR A 167 -23.64 31.92 23.53
C THR A 167 -24.25 30.52 23.31
N VAL A 168 -25.55 30.33 23.56
CA VAL A 168 -26.26 29.08 23.23
C VAL A 168 -26.25 28.79 21.73
N ARG A 169 -26.42 29.81 20.87
CA ARG A 169 -26.37 29.65 19.41
C ARG A 169 -24.96 29.28 18.94
N GLU A 170 -23.92 29.94 19.46
CA GLU A 170 -22.52 29.62 19.16
C GLU A 170 -22.14 28.20 19.60
N LEU A 171 -22.54 27.79 20.82
CA LEU A 171 -22.26 26.45 21.34
C LEU A 171 -22.99 25.37 20.54
N LYS A 172 -24.24 25.60 20.10
CA LYS A 172 -24.94 24.71 19.17
C LYS A 172 -24.21 24.56 17.83
N THR A 173 -23.74 25.66 17.24
CA THR A 173 -22.98 25.61 15.99
C THR A 173 -21.66 24.82 16.15
N LYS A 174 -20.94 25.02 17.26
CA LYS A 174 -19.72 24.25 17.57
C LYS A 174 -20.02 22.76 17.81
N LEU A 175 -21.10 22.44 18.50
CA LEU A 175 -21.54 21.06 18.73
C LEU A 175 -21.81 20.35 17.41
N PHE A 176 -22.62 20.94 16.51
CA PHE A 176 -22.89 20.35 15.20
C PHE A 176 -21.63 20.15 14.35
N GLY A 177 -20.67 21.08 14.42
CA GLY A 177 -19.37 20.91 13.75
C GLY A 177 -18.58 19.71 14.27
N LEU A 178 -18.48 19.57 15.59
CA LEU A 178 -17.79 18.44 16.24
C LEU A 178 -18.52 17.11 16.04
N GLU A 179 -19.86 17.11 15.98
CA GLU A 179 -20.67 15.93 15.66
C GLU A 179 -20.41 15.44 14.23
N ASP A 180 -20.35 16.35 13.25
CA ASP A 180 -20.04 16.03 11.85
C ASP A 180 -18.59 15.57 11.67
N GLU A 181 -17.62 16.19 12.34
CA GLU A 181 -16.23 15.72 12.36
C GLU A 181 -16.10 14.32 12.99
N CYS A 182 -16.82 14.07 14.09
CA CYS A 182 -16.89 12.75 14.72
C CYS A 182 -17.54 11.71 13.80
N GLN A 183 -18.57 12.10 13.05
CA GLN A 183 -19.24 11.25 12.05
C GLN A 183 -18.28 10.88 10.91
N ARG A 184 -17.53 11.86 10.37
CA ARG A 184 -16.51 11.65 9.34
C ARG A 184 -15.39 10.73 9.84
N ALA A 185 -14.80 11.02 11.00
CA ALA A 185 -13.75 10.17 11.59
C ALA A 185 -14.22 8.72 11.84
N LYS A 186 -15.49 8.50 12.21
CA LYS A 186 -16.08 7.15 12.32
C LYS A 186 -16.17 6.44 10.97
N GLN A 187 -16.52 7.15 9.90
CA GLN A 187 -16.54 6.59 8.54
C GLN A 187 -15.12 6.22 8.06
N ASP A 188 -14.13 7.07 8.31
CA ASP A 188 -12.73 6.81 7.97
C ASP A 188 -12.20 5.56 8.69
N VAL A 189 -12.45 5.44 10.01
CA VAL A 189 -12.10 4.25 10.79
C VAL A 189 -12.78 2.98 10.26
N LEU A 190 -14.04 3.06 9.81
CA LEU A 190 -14.72 1.92 9.19
C LEU A 190 -14.14 1.57 7.81
N SER A 191 -13.70 2.57 7.03
CA SER A 191 -13.03 2.36 5.75
C SER A 191 -11.67 1.68 5.93
N LEU A 192 -10.82 2.24 6.80
CA LEU A 192 -9.50 1.70 7.13
C LEU A 192 -9.58 0.27 7.71
N ARG A 193 -10.61 -0.04 8.51
CA ARG A 193 -10.84 -1.42 9.00
C ARG A 193 -11.14 -2.40 7.86
N ARG A 194 -11.95 -2.00 6.86
CA ARG A 194 -12.25 -2.85 5.69
C ARG A 194 -11.01 -3.04 4.82
N GLU A 195 -10.27 -1.98 4.58
CA GLU A 195 -8.99 -2.02 3.86
C GLU A 195 -8.00 -2.96 4.56
N ASN A 196 -7.83 -2.82 5.88
CA ASN A 196 -6.95 -3.69 6.65
C ASN A 196 -7.38 -5.17 6.56
N THR A 197 -8.68 -5.49 6.71
CA THR A 197 -9.15 -6.88 6.52
C THR A 197 -8.96 -7.41 5.09
N THR A 198 -8.89 -6.52 4.09
CA THR A 198 -8.57 -6.90 2.70
C THR A 198 -7.08 -7.17 2.54
N LEU A 199 -6.23 -6.32 3.12
CA LEU A 199 -4.78 -6.50 3.15
C LEU A 199 -4.35 -7.75 3.91
N ASP A 200 -4.98 -8.07 5.05
CA ASP A 200 -4.77 -9.31 5.80
C ASP A 200 -5.09 -10.54 4.93
N ALA A 201 -6.21 -10.51 4.21
CA ALA A 201 -6.60 -11.59 3.30
C ALA A 201 -5.61 -11.73 2.13
N GLU A 202 -5.18 -10.63 1.50
CA GLU A 202 -4.13 -10.64 0.48
C GLU A 202 -2.80 -11.16 1.01
N CYS A 203 -2.44 -10.83 2.26
CA CYS A 203 -1.23 -11.29 2.91
C CYS A 203 -1.24 -12.81 3.06
N HIS A 204 -2.34 -13.38 3.57
CA HIS A 204 -2.51 -14.82 3.67
C HIS A 204 -2.53 -15.55 2.32
N GLU A 205 -3.09 -14.97 1.25
CA GLU A 205 -2.99 -15.55 -0.09
C GLU A 205 -1.55 -15.51 -0.64
N LYS A 206 -0.80 -14.42 -0.37
CA LYS A 206 0.63 -14.32 -0.71
C LYS A 206 1.46 -15.33 0.09
N GLU A 207 1.19 -15.53 1.39
CA GLU A 207 1.82 -16.58 2.21
C GLU A 207 1.55 -17.98 1.67
N LYS A 208 0.30 -18.30 1.29
CA LYS A 208 -0.04 -19.58 0.64
C LYS A 208 0.76 -19.78 -0.65
N LEU A 209 0.85 -18.76 -1.50
CA LEU A 209 1.63 -18.81 -2.74
C LEU A 209 3.13 -18.99 -2.46
N ILE A 210 3.69 -18.29 -1.48
CA ILE A 210 5.09 -18.45 -1.05
C ILE A 210 5.33 -19.89 -0.59
N ASN A 211 4.47 -20.46 0.26
CA ASN A 211 4.60 -21.84 0.74
C ASN A 211 4.50 -22.88 -0.40
N GLN A 212 3.61 -22.66 -1.38
CA GLN A 212 3.53 -23.47 -2.59
C GLN A 212 4.81 -23.40 -3.43
N LEU A 213 5.34 -22.19 -3.65
CA LEU A 213 6.58 -21.98 -4.39
C LEU A 213 7.79 -22.59 -3.67
N GLN A 214 7.91 -22.42 -2.36
CA GLN A 214 8.95 -23.06 -1.54
C GLN A 214 8.88 -24.59 -1.64
N THR A 215 7.68 -25.17 -1.55
CA THR A 215 7.49 -26.62 -1.72
C THR A 215 7.95 -27.07 -3.11
N ARG A 216 7.60 -26.32 -4.17
CA ARG A 216 8.04 -26.60 -5.55
C ARG A 216 9.55 -26.46 -5.72
N VAL A 217 10.18 -25.46 -5.11
CA VAL A 217 11.64 -25.28 -5.12
C VAL A 217 12.31 -26.48 -4.46
N ALA A 218 11.89 -26.88 -3.26
CA ALA A 218 12.46 -28.04 -2.57
C ALA A 218 12.34 -29.35 -3.37
N VAL A 219 11.22 -29.56 -4.07
CA VAL A 219 11.05 -30.71 -4.99
C VAL A 219 12.03 -30.63 -6.17
N LEU A 220 12.18 -29.46 -6.80
CA LEU A 220 13.10 -29.28 -7.93
C LEU A 220 14.58 -29.40 -7.50
N GLU A 221 14.95 -28.89 -6.32
CA GLU A 221 16.29 -29.05 -5.74
C GLU A 221 16.61 -30.53 -5.49
N GLN A 222 15.64 -31.30 -4.97
CA GLN A 222 15.79 -32.74 -4.79
C GLN A 222 15.88 -33.49 -6.13
N GLU A 223 15.04 -33.14 -7.13
CA GLU A 223 15.16 -33.70 -8.49
C GLU A 223 16.52 -33.44 -9.13
N ILE A 224 17.08 -32.23 -8.97
CA ILE A 224 18.42 -31.88 -9.47
C ILE A 224 19.47 -32.75 -8.78
N LYS A 225 19.41 -32.87 -7.45
CA LYS A 225 20.33 -33.70 -6.67
C LYS A 225 20.27 -35.18 -7.05
N ASP A 226 19.10 -35.71 -7.38
CA ASP A 226 18.93 -37.10 -7.83
C ASP A 226 19.44 -37.29 -9.28
N LYS A 227 19.24 -36.30 -10.15
CA LYS A 227 19.84 -36.25 -11.50
C LYS A 227 21.36 -36.17 -11.44
N ASP A 228 21.94 -35.35 -10.56
CA ASP A 228 23.39 -35.24 -10.38
C ASP A 228 24.03 -36.54 -9.85
N GLN A 229 23.35 -37.23 -8.92
CA GLN A 229 23.76 -38.58 -8.50
C GLN A 229 23.71 -39.58 -9.66
N LEU A 230 22.67 -39.55 -10.49
CA LEU A 230 22.54 -40.41 -11.66
C LEU A 230 23.64 -40.12 -12.70
N VAL A 231 23.92 -38.84 -12.97
CA VAL A 231 25.02 -38.41 -13.85
C VAL A 231 26.37 -38.87 -13.30
N THR A 232 26.60 -38.77 -11.98
CA THR A 232 27.84 -39.22 -11.35
C THR A 232 28.02 -40.74 -11.51
N ARG A 233 27.00 -41.55 -11.18
CA ARG A 233 27.02 -43.01 -11.42
C ARG A 233 27.21 -43.37 -12.90
N THR A 234 26.61 -42.60 -13.79
CA THR A 234 26.75 -42.83 -15.25
C THR A 234 28.16 -42.50 -15.74
N LYS A 235 28.82 -41.47 -15.18
CA LYS A 235 30.23 -41.17 -15.43
C LYS A 235 31.15 -42.28 -14.89
N GLU A 236 30.94 -42.73 -13.65
CA GLU A 236 31.71 -43.84 -13.05
C GLU A 236 31.63 -45.11 -13.92
N VAL A 237 30.43 -45.47 -14.39
CA VAL A 237 30.23 -46.60 -15.32
C VAL A 237 30.90 -46.33 -16.67
N LEU A 238 30.79 -45.12 -17.22
CA LEU A 238 31.43 -44.76 -18.48
C LEU A 238 32.95 -44.85 -18.39
N GLU A 239 33.56 -44.30 -17.34
CA GLU A 239 34.99 -44.38 -17.04
C GLU A 239 35.44 -45.85 -16.93
N ALA A 240 34.74 -46.68 -16.15
CA ALA A 240 35.03 -48.11 -16.05
C ALA A 240 34.91 -48.84 -17.41
N THR A 241 33.91 -48.51 -18.24
CA THR A 241 33.81 -49.09 -19.60
C THR A 241 34.91 -48.58 -20.54
N GLN A 242 35.37 -47.35 -20.37
CA GLN A 242 36.45 -46.77 -21.15
C GLN A 242 37.82 -47.35 -20.74
N GLU A 243 38.04 -47.64 -19.46
CA GLU A 243 39.20 -48.40 -18.97
C GLU A 243 39.18 -49.84 -19.51
N GLN A 244 38.04 -50.54 -19.42
CA GLN A 244 37.89 -51.87 -20.03
C GLN A 244 38.14 -51.85 -21.54
N LYS A 245 37.67 -50.82 -22.24
CA LYS A 245 37.92 -50.62 -23.66
C LYS A 245 39.42 -50.45 -23.93
N VAL A 246 40.14 -49.62 -23.17
CA VAL A 246 41.60 -49.45 -23.32
C VAL A 246 42.32 -50.78 -23.12
N ILE A 247 41.99 -51.55 -22.08
CA ILE A 247 42.58 -52.88 -21.83
C ILE A 247 42.32 -53.84 -23.01
N LEU A 248 41.13 -53.79 -23.61
CA LEU A 248 40.79 -54.59 -24.79
C LEU A 248 41.50 -54.10 -26.06
N GLU A 249 41.68 -52.79 -26.24
CA GLU A 249 42.46 -52.19 -27.33
C GLU A 249 43.94 -52.57 -27.21
N GLU A 250 44.55 -52.45 -26.03
CA GLU A 250 45.92 -52.89 -25.73
C GLU A 250 46.10 -54.40 -25.97
N SER A 251 45.18 -55.24 -25.48
CA SER A 251 45.19 -56.69 -25.73
C SER A 251 45.05 -57.03 -27.22
N THR A 252 44.28 -56.23 -27.97
CA THR A 252 44.13 -56.38 -29.41
C THR A 252 45.42 -55.97 -30.14
N GLU A 253 46.07 -54.89 -29.70
CA GLU A 253 47.36 -54.44 -30.25
C GLU A 253 48.50 -55.42 -29.91
N GLU A 254 48.52 -56.04 -28.74
CA GLU A 254 49.44 -57.15 -28.42
C GLU A 254 49.22 -58.35 -29.33
N LYS A 255 47.96 -58.77 -29.53
CA LYS A 255 47.62 -59.86 -30.46
C LYS A 255 48.00 -59.50 -31.89
N GLN A 256 47.76 -58.28 -32.33
CA GLN A 256 48.15 -57.78 -33.65
C GLN A 256 49.67 -57.82 -33.82
N ARG A 257 50.45 -57.33 -32.85
CA ARG A 257 51.92 -57.44 -32.84
C ARG A 257 52.40 -58.90 -32.79
N HIS A 258 51.65 -59.82 -32.18
CA HIS A 258 51.95 -61.24 -32.22
C HIS A 258 51.67 -61.86 -33.59
N VAL A 259 50.56 -61.49 -34.24
CA VAL A 259 50.25 -61.86 -35.62
C VAL A 259 51.32 -61.34 -36.58
N GLU A 260 51.76 -60.09 -36.46
CA GLU A 260 52.85 -59.52 -37.27
C GLU A 260 54.19 -60.26 -37.07
N LYS A 261 54.49 -60.73 -35.84
CA LYS A 261 55.64 -61.61 -35.57
C LYS A 261 55.49 -62.99 -36.23
N LEU A 262 54.29 -63.55 -36.25
CA LEU A 262 53.99 -64.80 -36.95
C LEU A 262 54.06 -64.61 -38.48
N GLU A 263 53.55 -63.50 -39.03
CA GLU A 263 53.67 -63.20 -40.46
C GLU A 263 55.12 -62.97 -40.90
N THR A 264 55.92 -62.27 -40.10
CA THR A 264 57.35 -62.05 -40.40
C THR A 264 58.16 -63.34 -40.31
N THR A 265 57.86 -64.23 -39.35
CA THR A 265 58.49 -65.57 -39.31
C THR A 265 58.00 -66.50 -40.42
N ILE A 266 56.73 -66.43 -40.84
CA ILE A 266 56.23 -67.12 -42.04
C ILE A 266 56.91 -66.59 -43.31
N LYS A 267 57.13 -65.27 -43.42
CA LYS A 267 57.88 -64.66 -44.53
C LYS A 267 59.35 -65.11 -44.54
N SER A 268 60.02 -65.19 -43.40
CA SER A 268 61.41 -65.69 -43.33
C SER A 268 61.51 -67.17 -43.63
N LEU A 269 60.61 -68.01 -43.08
CA LEU A 269 60.53 -69.44 -43.41
C LEU A 269 60.18 -69.67 -44.89
N SER A 270 59.35 -68.82 -45.49
CA SER A 270 59.07 -68.86 -46.94
C SER A 270 60.31 -68.49 -47.76
N ALA A 271 61.12 -67.53 -47.31
CA ALA A 271 62.39 -67.18 -47.94
C ALA A 271 63.45 -68.30 -47.79
N GLU A 272 63.47 -69.01 -46.66
CA GLU A 272 64.30 -70.20 -46.47
C GLU A 272 63.81 -71.39 -47.32
N LEU A 273 62.50 -71.60 -47.45
CA LEU A 273 61.93 -72.58 -48.38
C LEU A 273 62.21 -72.24 -49.84
N LEU A 274 62.22 -70.96 -50.21
CA LEU A 274 62.65 -70.52 -51.54
C LEU A 274 64.13 -70.80 -51.77
N LYS A 275 65.02 -70.50 -50.80
CA LYS A 275 66.43 -70.90 -50.85
C LYS A 275 66.62 -72.41 -50.92
N ALA A 276 65.84 -73.19 -50.17
CA ALA A 276 65.86 -74.65 -50.22
C ALA A 276 65.43 -75.16 -51.60
N ASN A 277 64.39 -74.56 -52.21
CA ASN A 277 63.97 -74.86 -53.58
C ASN A 277 65.00 -74.44 -54.64
N GLU A 278 65.73 -73.34 -54.43
CA GLU A 278 66.88 -72.98 -55.29
C GLU A 278 68.04 -73.97 -55.15
N ILE A 279 68.33 -74.45 -53.94
CA ILE A 279 69.32 -75.50 -53.69
C ILE A 279 68.88 -76.82 -54.35
N ILE A 280 67.59 -77.18 -54.26
CA ILE A 280 67.02 -78.35 -54.95
C ILE A 280 67.14 -78.19 -56.47
N LYS A 281 66.84 -77.00 -57.04
CA LYS A 281 67.06 -76.72 -58.47
C LYS A 281 68.54 -76.84 -58.87
N LYS A 282 69.47 -76.35 -58.04
CA LYS A 282 70.92 -76.52 -58.23
C LYS A 282 71.30 -78.00 -58.25
N LEU A 283 70.92 -78.75 -57.22
CA LEU A 283 71.20 -80.19 -57.11
C LEU A 283 70.56 -81.00 -58.25
N GLN A 284 69.35 -80.66 -58.70
CA GLN A 284 68.72 -81.27 -59.88
C GLN A 284 69.47 -80.92 -61.19
N GLY A 285 70.00 -79.70 -61.30
CA GLY A 285 70.88 -79.29 -62.39
C GLY A 285 72.22 -80.05 -62.38
N ASP A 286 72.85 -80.16 -61.21
CA ASP A 286 74.09 -80.90 -61.00
C ASP A 286 73.90 -82.38 -61.28
N LEU A 287 72.77 -82.99 -60.87
CA LEU A 287 72.42 -84.38 -61.15
C LEU A 287 72.18 -84.61 -62.66
N LYS A 288 71.51 -83.69 -63.36
CA LYS A 288 71.42 -83.71 -64.84
C LYS A 288 72.79 -83.63 -65.51
N THR A 289 73.69 -82.81 -64.98
CA THR A 289 75.05 -82.60 -65.50
C THR A 289 75.98 -83.78 -65.19
N LEU A 290 75.79 -84.44 -64.05
CA LEU A 290 76.46 -85.70 -63.72
C LEU A 290 75.93 -86.83 -64.61
N MET A 291 74.63 -86.90 -64.87
CA MET A 291 74.01 -87.95 -65.68
C MET A 291 74.39 -87.83 -67.17
N SER A 292 74.58 -86.61 -67.69
CA SER A 292 75.13 -86.40 -69.04
C SER A 292 76.63 -86.74 -69.11
N LYS A 293 77.43 -86.36 -68.09
CA LYS A 293 78.82 -86.84 -67.97
C LYS A 293 78.91 -88.37 -67.87
N LEU A 294 78.01 -89.02 -67.13
CA LEU A 294 77.99 -90.47 -66.96
C LEU A 294 77.61 -91.19 -68.25
N LYS A 295 76.63 -90.68 -69.01
CA LYS A 295 76.31 -91.17 -70.36
C LYS A 295 77.50 -91.03 -71.32
N LEU A 296 78.16 -89.87 -71.33
CA LEU A 296 79.36 -89.66 -72.16
C LEU A 296 80.49 -90.62 -71.76
N ARG A 297 80.71 -90.83 -70.45
CA ARG A 297 81.69 -91.80 -69.96
C ARG A 297 81.34 -93.23 -70.37
N ASN A 298 80.06 -93.61 -70.32
CA ASN A 298 79.60 -94.93 -70.76
C ASN A 298 79.80 -95.14 -72.27
N THR A 299 79.55 -94.13 -73.10
CA THR A 299 79.86 -94.18 -74.55
C THR A 299 81.36 -94.32 -74.80
N VAL A 300 82.21 -93.61 -74.04
CA VAL A 300 83.67 -93.75 -74.11
C VAL A 300 84.15 -95.12 -73.63
N THR A 301 83.55 -95.68 -72.56
CA THR A 301 83.85 -97.04 -72.09
C THR A 301 83.50 -98.08 -73.13
N ILE A 302 82.31 -98.02 -73.75
CA ILE A 302 81.90 -98.95 -74.82
C ILE A 302 82.82 -98.84 -76.05
N GLN A 303 83.32 -97.64 -76.37
CA GLN A 303 84.32 -97.46 -77.42
C GLN A 303 85.71 -98.00 -77.03
N GLN A 304 86.10 -97.87 -75.76
CA GLN A 304 87.36 -98.45 -75.24
C GLN A 304 87.30 -99.98 -75.13
N GLU A 305 86.16 -100.57 -74.77
CA GLU A 305 85.95 -102.03 -74.78
C GLU A 305 86.01 -102.61 -76.20
N LYS A 306 85.45 -101.90 -77.20
CA LYS A 306 85.66 -102.26 -78.61
C LYS A 306 87.13 -102.19 -79.03
N LEU A 307 87.83 -101.13 -78.64
CA LEU A 307 89.25 -100.95 -78.97
C LEU A 307 90.15 -102.00 -78.27
N LEU A 308 89.76 -102.42 -77.06
CA LEU A 308 90.40 -103.52 -76.32
C LEU A 308 90.14 -104.87 -77.00
N ALA A 309 88.89 -105.18 -77.39
CA ALA A 309 88.57 -106.39 -78.13
C ALA A 309 89.33 -106.48 -79.47
N GLU A 310 89.41 -105.39 -80.24
CA GLU A 310 90.22 -105.33 -81.48
C GLU A 310 91.73 -105.46 -81.23
N LYS A 311 92.20 -105.07 -80.03
CA LYS A 311 93.60 -105.24 -79.61
C LYS A 311 93.90 -106.66 -79.11
N GLU A 312 92.97 -107.29 -78.39
CA GLU A 312 93.10 -108.67 -77.92
C GLU A 312 92.94 -109.68 -79.08
N GLU A 313 92.08 -109.41 -80.06
CA GLU A 313 91.99 -110.22 -81.29
C GLU A 313 93.30 -110.16 -82.10
N LYS A 314 93.91 -108.96 -82.22
CA LYS A 314 95.24 -108.82 -82.84
C LYS A 314 96.34 -109.50 -82.02
N LEU A 315 96.30 -109.38 -80.68
CA LEU A 315 97.28 -110.03 -79.80
C LEU A 315 97.18 -111.56 -79.87
N GLN A 316 95.98 -112.13 -79.87
CA GLN A 316 95.75 -113.58 -80.04
C GLN A 316 96.10 -114.09 -81.44
N LYS A 317 96.08 -113.21 -82.46
CA LYS A 317 96.52 -113.54 -83.82
C LYS A 317 98.05 -113.54 -83.92
N GLU A 318 98.72 -112.49 -83.44
CA GLU A 318 100.19 -112.44 -83.37
C GLU A 318 100.75 -113.54 -82.45
N GLN A 319 100.07 -113.91 -81.35
CA GLN A 319 100.49 -115.03 -80.50
C GLN A 319 100.36 -116.40 -81.19
N ARG A 320 99.34 -116.61 -82.03
CA ARG A 320 99.23 -117.82 -82.85
C ARG A 320 100.31 -117.88 -83.93
N GLU A 321 100.51 -116.78 -84.65
CA GLU A 321 101.57 -116.66 -85.68
C GLU A 321 102.96 -116.85 -85.04
N THR A 322 103.19 -116.34 -83.82
CA THR A 322 104.44 -116.55 -83.07
C THR A 322 104.62 -118.00 -82.60
N GLN A 323 103.54 -118.69 -82.19
CA GLN A 323 103.61 -120.13 -81.84
C GLN A 323 103.85 -121.01 -83.07
N GLU A 324 103.19 -120.75 -84.20
CA GLU A 324 103.38 -121.50 -85.44
C GLU A 324 104.78 -121.28 -86.02
N MET A 325 105.29 -120.04 -86.00
CA MET A 325 106.65 -119.72 -86.43
C MET A 325 107.70 -120.32 -85.48
N GLY A 326 107.43 -120.38 -84.17
CA GLY A 326 108.25 -121.07 -83.18
C GLY A 326 108.27 -122.60 -83.32
N GLN A 327 107.16 -123.22 -83.74
CA GLN A 327 107.13 -124.66 -84.08
C GLN A 327 107.87 -124.93 -85.39
N SER A 328 107.71 -124.09 -86.41
CA SER A 328 108.44 -124.17 -87.67
C SER A 328 109.96 -124.07 -87.46
N LEU A 329 110.40 -123.16 -86.59
CA LEU A 329 111.81 -123.00 -86.22
C LEU A 329 112.38 -124.27 -85.55
N ARG A 330 111.65 -124.87 -84.59
CA ARG A 330 112.10 -126.14 -83.95
C ARG A 330 112.18 -127.32 -84.91
N ILE A 331 111.28 -127.40 -85.90
CA ILE A 331 111.35 -128.44 -86.94
C ILE A 331 112.58 -128.20 -87.82
N LYS A 332 112.86 -126.94 -88.19
CA LYS A 332 114.07 -126.55 -88.92
C LYS A 332 115.36 -126.85 -88.13
N GLU A 333 115.39 -126.59 -86.83
CA GLU A 333 116.53 -126.91 -85.95
C GLU A 333 116.76 -128.44 -85.86
N GLN A 334 115.69 -129.24 -85.80
CA GLN A 334 115.81 -130.70 -85.85
C GLN A 334 116.22 -131.26 -87.23
N GLU A 335 115.87 -130.59 -88.34
CA GLU A 335 116.43 -130.88 -89.66
C GLU A 335 117.93 -130.56 -89.71
N VAL A 336 118.36 -129.43 -89.13
CA VAL A 336 119.77 -129.02 -89.09
C VAL A 336 120.63 -130.02 -88.29
N CYS A 337 120.20 -130.45 -87.10
CA CYS A 337 120.92 -131.51 -86.37
C CYS A 337 121.04 -132.81 -87.17
N LYS A 338 119.95 -133.27 -87.82
CA LYS A 338 119.97 -134.50 -88.64
C LYS A 338 120.87 -134.37 -89.88
N LEU A 339 120.94 -133.19 -90.48
CA LEU A 339 121.85 -132.91 -91.60
C LEU A 339 123.31 -132.81 -91.15
N GLN A 340 123.59 -132.35 -89.93
CA GLN A 340 124.93 -132.34 -89.35
C GLN A 340 125.42 -133.75 -88.99
N GLU A 341 124.59 -134.60 -88.38
CA GLU A 341 124.91 -136.01 -88.13
C GLU A 341 125.13 -136.80 -89.45
N GLN A 342 124.34 -136.49 -90.48
CA GLN A 342 124.55 -137.06 -91.82
C GLN A 342 125.84 -136.55 -92.47
N LEU A 343 126.18 -135.27 -92.31
CA LEU A 343 127.41 -134.69 -92.84
C LEU A 343 128.65 -135.37 -92.22
N GLU A 344 128.71 -135.51 -90.90
CA GLU A 344 129.83 -136.20 -90.23
C GLU A 344 129.93 -137.67 -90.63
N SER A 345 128.80 -138.40 -90.74
CA SER A 345 128.78 -139.77 -91.26
C SER A 345 129.28 -139.86 -92.72
N THR A 346 128.97 -138.88 -93.56
CA THR A 346 129.48 -138.85 -94.94
C THR A 346 130.95 -138.43 -95.03
N ILE A 347 131.45 -137.58 -94.13
CA ILE A 347 132.89 -137.23 -94.06
C ILE A 347 133.70 -138.47 -93.65
N GLN A 348 133.23 -139.23 -92.66
CA GLN A 348 133.87 -140.47 -92.22
C GLN A 348 133.93 -141.52 -93.35
N LYS A 349 132.84 -141.67 -94.12
CA LYS A 349 132.80 -142.53 -95.32
C LYS A 349 133.57 -141.99 -96.52
N LEU A 350 133.75 -140.67 -96.64
CA LEU A 350 134.51 -140.06 -97.74
C LEU A 350 136.02 -140.28 -97.56
N GLU A 351 136.51 -140.27 -96.32
CA GLU A 351 137.92 -140.54 -96.05
C GLU A 351 138.24 -142.04 -96.22
N GLU A 352 137.33 -142.94 -95.82
CA GLU A 352 137.37 -144.37 -96.18
C GLU A 352 137.32 -144.58 -97.71
N SER A 353 136.49 -143.82 -98.42
CA SER A 353 136.38 -143.87 -99.89
C SER A 353 137.65 -143.35 -100.60
N LYS A 354 138.34 -142.33 -100.05
CA LYS A 354 139.64 -141.86 -100.56
C LYS A 354 140.74 -142.92 -100.45
N GLN A 355 140.71 -143.76 -99.42
CA GLN A 355 141.60 -144.93 -99.33
C GLN A 355 141.27 -146.00 -100.38
N LEU A 356 140.11 -145.94 -101.05
CA LEU A 356 139.58 -146.98 -101.92
C LEU A 356 139.53 -146.58 -103.41
N LEU A 357 139.37 -145.30 -103.73
CA LEU A 357 139.31 -144.80 -105.11
C LEU A 357 140.70 -144.61 -105.75
N LYS A 358 141.72 -144.29 -104.95
CA LYS A 358 143.13 -144.30 -105.40
C LYS A 358 143.62 -145.70 -105.79
N THR A 359 142.87 -146.73 -105.40
CA THR A 359 143.08 -148.14 -105.76
C THR A 359 142.40 -148.51 -107.10
N ASN A 360 141.42 -147.71 -107.56
CA ASN A 360 140.44 -148.10 -108.59
C ASN A 360 140.50 -147.31 -109.92
N GLU A 361 141.14 -146.14 -110.00
CA GLU A 361 141.36 -145.45 -111.29
C GLU A 361 142.31 -146.21 -112.25
N ASN A 362 142.84 -147.35 -111.81
CA ASN A 362 143.68 -148.26 -112.60
C ASN A 362 142.96 -149.04 -113.74
N VAL A 363 141.69 -148.75 -114.14
CA VAL A 363 140.81 -149.80 -114.75
C VAL A 363 140.04 -149.54 -116.07
N ILE A 364 139.26 -148.45 -116.30
CA ILE A 364 138.15 -148.45 -117.33
C ILE A 364 138.33 -147.49 -118.55
N THR A 365 137.41 -146.54 -118.79
CA THR A 365 137.25 -145.69 -120.01
C THR A 365 137.03 -146.44 -121.35
N TRP A 366 135.76 -146.74 -121.73
CA TRP A 366 135.46 -147.69 -122.84
C TRP A 366 134.48 -147.28 -123.99
N LEU A 367 133.14 -147.41 -123.87
CA LEU A 367 132.20 -147.52 -125.04
C LEU A 367 131.03 -146.49 -125.17
N ASN A 368 130.04 -146.76 -126.04
CA ASN A 368 129.63 -145.87 -127.15
C ASN A 368 128.15 -146.03 -127.66
N ARG A 369 127.61 -145.00 -128.37
CA ARG A 369 126.75 -144.99 -129.62
C ARG A 369 125.26 -145.52 -129.77
N GLN A 370 124.44 -144.65 -130.43
CA GLN A 370 123.23 -144.78 -131.33
C GLN A 370 121.84 -145.39 -130.98
N LEU A 371 120.79 -144.68 -131.47
CA LEU A 371 119.57 -145.02 -132.29
C LEU A 371 119.10 -146.50 -132.40
N SER A 372 117.81 -146.79 -132.65
CA SER A 372 117.23 -146.95 -134.02
C SER A 372 115.76 -147.46 -134.01
N GLU A 373 115.17 -147.71 -135.21
CA GLU A 373 114.06 -148.67 -135.47
C GLU A 373 112.71 -148.40 -134.72
N ALA A 374 111.76 -147.54 -135.13
CA ALA A 374 111.24 -147.00 -136.40
C ALA A 374 110.17 -147.85 -137.15
N GLN A 375 108.86 -147.51 -137.01
CA GLN A 375 107.68 -147.86 -137.88
C GLN A 375 106.34 -147.46 -137.20
N MET A 376 105.15 -147.28 -137.81
CA MET A 376 104.68 -147.07 -139.19
C MET A 376 103.97 -145.69 -139.21
N ALA A 377 104.47 -144.66 -139.89
CA ALA A 377 104.25 -144.40 -141.33
C ALA A 377 102.79 -144.04 -141.70
N LYS A 378 102.48 -142.88 -142.29
CA LYS A 378 103.26 -141.65 -142.63
C LYS A 378 102.21 -140.62 -143.17
N LYS A 379 102.35 -139.29 -143.14
CA LYS A 379 103.53 -138.40 -143.19
C LYS A 379 103.24 -137.09 -142.42
N LEU A 380 104.24 -136.49 -141.75
CA LEU A 380 104.92 -135.22 -142.13
C LEU A 380 103.93 -134.08 -142.41
N ASP A 381 103.99 -132.91 -141.79
CA ASP A 381 105.03 -132.22 -141.01
C ASP A 381 104.33 -131.09 -140.22
N SER A 382 104.82 -130.41 -139.16
CA SER A 382 106.09 -130.35 -138.41
C SER A 382 105.92 -129.22 -137.37
N PRO A 383 106.71 -129.09 -136.29
CA PRO A 383 107.33 -130.13 -135.45
C PRO A 383 107.19 -129.82 -133.94
N ALA A 384 107.86 -130.63 -133.12
CA ALA A 384 108.60 -130.23 -131.92
C ALA A 384 107.83 -129.63 -130.70
N SER A 385 108.01 -130.14 -129.48
CA SER A 385 108.76 -131.35 -129.11
C SER A 385 108.34 -131.94 -127.78
N ALA A 386 108.12 -133.25 -127.79
CA ALA A 386 108.38 -134.10 -126.64
C ALA A 386 109.88 -134.51 -126.61
N HIS A 387 110.19 -135.53 -125.79
CA HIS A 387 111.46 -136.27 -125.64
C HIS A 387 112.39 -135.69 -124.57
N ALA A 388 112.42 -136.20 -123.32
CA ALA A 388 112.06 -137.52 -122.78
C ALA A 388 112.95 -138.68 -123.27
N GLY A 389 113.76 -139.22 -122.35
CA GLY A 389 114.62 -140.38 -122.58
C GLY A 389 115.34 -140.86 -121.30
N GLY A 390 114.92 -142.02 -120.79
CA GLY A 390 115.60 -142.77 -119.72
C GLY A 390 115.31 -142.31 -118.26
N ARG A 391 115.41 -143.19 -117.25
CA ARG A 391 115.59 -144.66 -117.25
C ARG A 391 115.28 -145.23 -115.85
N ALA A 392 115.06 -146.54 -115.74
CA ALA A 392 114.65 -147.34 -114.55
C ALA A 392 113.17 -147.13 -114.12
N ALA A 393 112.25 -148.10 -114.33
CA ALA A 393 112.14 -149.41 -113.66
C ALA A 393 111.70 -149.25 -112.18
N VAL A 394 110.42 -148.98 -111.90
CA VAL A 394 109.30 -149.95 -111.77
C VAL A 394 109.46 -150.88 -110.55
N SER A 395 108.90 -150.44 -109.42
CA SER A 395 108.63 -151.22 -108.20
C SER A 395 109.88 -151.76 -107.47
N PRO A 396 109.81 -152.18 -106.18
CA PRO A 396 108.60 -152.46 -105.39
C PRO A 396 108.52 -151.85 -103.97
N LEU A 397 107.31 -151.94 -103.40
CA LEU A 397 106.95 -151.87 -101.98
C LEU A 397 107.53 -150.74 -101.09
N GLY A 398 106.64 -149.86 -100.61
CA GLY A 398 106.86 -149.05 -99.41
C GLY A 398 107.18 -147.57 -99.67
N MET A 399 106.31 -146.70 -99.15
CA MET A 399 106.49 -145.24 -99.03
C MET A 399 105.28 -144.67 -98.25
N VAL A 400 105.24 -144.46 -96.93
CA VAL A 400 105.98 -145.04 -95.79
C VAL A 400 107.45 -144.62 -95.61
N ARG A 401 107.67 -143.73 -94.63
CA ARG A 401 108.08 -144.19 -93.29
C ARG A 401 106.84 -144.15 -92.36
N GLN A 402 106.59 -144.99 -91.35
CA GLN A 402 107.29 -146.15 -90.74
C GLN A 402 108.78 -146.30 -91.08
#